data_AF-A0A7C2AXQ9-F1
#
_entry.id   AF-A0A7C2AXQ9-F1
#
_cell.length_a   1.000
_cell.length_b   1.000
_cell.length_c   1.000
_cell.angle_alpha   90.00
_cell.angle_beta   90.00
_cell.angle_gamma   90.00
#
_symmetry.space_group_name_H-M   'P 1'
#
loop_
_entity.id
_entity.type
_entity.pdbx_description
1 polymer ?
#
loop_
_entity_poly.entity_id
_entity_poly.type
_entity_poly.pdbx_seq_one_letter_code
_entity_poly.pdbx_strand_id
1 'polypeptide(L)'
;VYSPSVELKEKSKWVTFIDSPINRERIASSVIQTMREKEGNYRVIFDSLSTLIVYSDAKAVFRFLQVLSGMCKRMNATSMFSMTRGMHEEIEVQTIKHLMDGVIELREEGARFQLRVQGCGEVISRHWIDYLLEEDEIRLTGAFRMGRVA
;
A
#
# COMPACT_ATOMS: atom_id res chain seq x y z
N VAL A 1 9.45 -1.03 8.39
CA VAL A 1 9.51 -1.19 9.87
C VAL A 1 10.88 -1.78 10.19
N TYR A 2 11.74 -1.05 10.90
CA TYR A 2 13.10 -1.50 11.22
C TYR A 2 13.12 -2.19 12.59
N SER A 3 13.64 -3.42 12.62
CA SER A 3 13.79 -4.23 13.84
C SER A 3 15.00 -3.75 14.66
N PRO A 4 14.93 -3.72 16.01
CA PRO A 4 16.07 -3.39 16.87
C PRO A 4 17.30 -4.29 16.68
N SER A 5 17.15 -5.47 16.07
CA SER A 5 18.23 -6.42 15.80
C SER A 5 19.12 -6.04 14.61
N VAL A 6 18.68 -5.10 13.77
CA VAL A 6 19.44 -4.56 12.64
C VAL A 6 19.86 -3.15 13.04
N GLU A 7 21.16 -2.91 13.14
CA GLU A 7 21.80 -1.76 13.79
C GLU A 7 21.34 -0.37 13.30
N LEU A 8 20.16 0.08 13.75
CA LEU A 8 19.73 1.46 13.74
C LEU A 8 19.61 1.92 15.20
N LYS A 9 20.76 2.30 15.77
CA LYS A 9 20.85 2.87 17.13
C LYS A 9 20.49 4.36 17.19
N GLU A 10 19.90 4.94 16.14
CA GLU A 10 19.46 6.33 16.18
C GLU A 10 18.07 6.43 16.80
N LYS A 11 18.01 6.88 18.06
CA LYS A 11 16.77 7.34 18.70
C LYS A 11 16.31 8.64 18.05
N SER A 12 15.65 8.50 16.90
CA SER A 12 15.03 9.61 16.18
C SER A 12 13.60 9.81 16.67
N LYS A 13 13.17 11.06 16.95
CA LYS A 13 11.76 11.36 17.32
C LYS A 13 10.75 11.07 16.20
N TRP A 14 11.23 10.74 15.00
CA TRP A 14 10.42 10.39 13.83
C TRP A 14 10.36 8.87 13.62
N VAL A 15 11.03 8.09 14.46
CA VAL A 15 11.13 6.63 14.31
C VAL A 15 10.58 5.95 15.57
N THR A 16 9.52 5.16 15.38
CA THR A 16 8.98 4.29 16.42
C THR A 16 9.40 2.85 16.12
N PHE A 17 10.23 2.28 17.00
CA PHE A 17 10.65 0.89 16.90
C PHE A 17 9.60 -0.05 17.48
N ILE A 18 9.29 -1.10 16.73
CA ILE A 18 8.35 -2.16 17.11
C ILE A 18 9.10 -3.48 17.05
N ASP A 19 9.01 -4.26 18.11
CA ASP A 19 9.90 -5.40 18.37
C ASP A 19 9.68 -6.57 17.39
N SER A 20 8.51 -6.63 16.74
CA SER A 20 8.19 -7.68 15.78
C SER A 20 7.12 -7.23 14.78
N PRO A 21 7.21 -7.67 13.51
CA PRO A 21 6.17 -7.42 12.51
C PRO A 21 4.83 -8.06 12.87
N ILE A 22 4.81 -9.09 13.73
CA ILE A 22 3.56 -9.74 14.17
C ILE A 22 2.77 -8.88 15.15
N ASN A 23 3.38 -7.86 15.75
CA ASN A 23 2.75 -6.98 16.73
C ASN A 23 1.87 -5.93 16.04
N ARG A 24 0.80 -6.42 15.41
CA ARG A 24 -0.14 -5.65 14.61
C ARG A 24 -0.91 -4.64 15.45
N GLU A 25 -1.21 -4.93 16.71
CA GLU A 25 -1.83 -3.95 17.61
C GLU A 25 -0.91 -2.75 17.84
N ARG A 26 0.38 -2.97 18.11
CA ARG A 26 1.34 -1.90 18.33
C ARG A 26 1.63 -1.09 17.08
N ILE A 27 1.62 -1.73 15.90
CA ILE A 27 1.73 -1.03 14.61
C ILE A 27 0.52 -0.09 14.44
N ALA A 28 -0.70 -0.61 14.58
CA ALA A 28 -1.91 0.19 14.43
C ALA A 28 -1.97 1.35 15.43
N SER A 29 -1.71 1.09 16.71
CA SER A 29 -1.76 2.13 17.74
C SER A 29 -0.72 3.21 17.52
N SER A 30 0.49 2.86 17.07
CA SER A 30 1.55 3.84 16.77
C SER A 30 1.14 4.78 15.62
N VAL A 31 0.54 4.22 14.56
CA VAL A 31 0.01 5.03 13.44
C VAL A 31 -1.10 5.95 13.93
N ILE A 32 -2.08 5.42 14.68
CA ILE A 32 -3.21 6.20 15.19
C ILE A 32 -2.76 7.30 16.14
N GLN A 33 -1.82 7.01 17.04
CA GLN A 33 -1.27 8.00 17.96
C GLN A 33 -0.57 9.13 17.21
N THR A 34 0.26 8.80 16.22
CA THR A 34 0.94 9.79 15.37
C THR A 34 -0.07 10.69 14.64
N MET A 35 -1.18 10.10 14.19
CA MET A 35 -2.25 10.85 13.52
C MET A 35 -3.13 11.67 14.47
N ARG A 36 -3.11 11.41 15.78
CA ARG A 36 -3.84 12.19 16.79
C ARG A 36 -3.03 13.35 17.36
N GLU A 37 -1.70 13.20 17.41
CA GLU A 37 -0.80 14.21 17.98
C GLU A 37 -0.56 15.41 17.09
N LYS A 38 -0.87 15.29 15.80
CA LYS A 38 -0.73 16.38 14.83
C LYS A 38 -2.11 16.72 14.28
N GLU A 39 -2.25 17.91 13.71
CA GLU A 39 -3.41 18.24 12.89
C GLU A 39 -2.96 18.25 11.43
N GLY A 40 -3.77 17.70 10.53
CA GLY A 40 -3.51 17.76 9.09
C GLY A 40 -3.99 16.54 8.31
N ASN A 41 -3.69 16.54 7.01
CA ASN A 41 -3.95 15.42 6.12
C ASN A 41 -2.77 14.44 6.19
N TYR A 42 -3.07 13.17 6.48
CA TYR A 42 -2.05 12.14 6.60
C TYR A 42 -1.94 11.30 5.34
N ARG A 43 -0.70 10.94 5.01
CA ARG A 43 -0.38 9.90 4.03
C ARG A 43 0.30 8.76 4.78
N VAL A 44 -0.37 7.61 4.82
CA VAL A 44 0.14 6.39 5.47
C VAL A 44 0.63 5.45 4.39
N ILE A 45 1.91 5.08 4.43
CA ILE A 45 2.49 4.09 3.52
C ILE A 45 2.86 2.87 4.34
N PHE A 46 2.34 1.71 3.95
CA PHE A 46 2.69 0.43 4.53
C PHE A 46 3.49 -0.38 3.50
N ASP A 47 4.76 -0.57 3.78
CA ASP A 47 5.70 -1.28 2.92
C ASP A 47 6.42 -2.41 3.69
N SER A 48 6.11 -3.70 3.47
CA SER A 48 5.11 -4.29 2.55
C SER A 48 4.16 -5.26 3.26
N LEU A 49 2.97 -5.46 2.68
CA LEU A 49 2.04 -6.52 3.12
C LEU A 49 2.65 -7.91 2.95
N SER A 50 3.46 -8.11 1.91
CA SER A 50 4.13 -9.39 1.67
C SER A 50 5.00 -9.80 2.83
N THR A 51 5.78 -8.87 3.37
CA THR A 51 6.59 -9.13 4.57
C THR A 51 5.69 -9.52 5.75
N LEU A 52 4.56 -8.85 5.94
CA LEU A 52 3.66 -9.14 7.05
C LEU A 52 3.03 -10.54 6.94
N ILE A 53 2.64 -10.96 5.73
CA ILE A 53 2.07 -12.29 5.46
C ILE A 53 3.11 -13.40 5.63
N VAL A 54 4.39 -13.13 5.37
CA VAL A 54 5.47 -14.11 5.63
C VAL A 54 5.58 -14.45 7.13
N TYR A 55 5.36 -13.49 8.02
CA TYR A 55 5.47 -13.67 9.47
C TYR A 55 4.13 -13.95 10.18
N SER A 56 3.00 -13.87 9.47
CA SER A 56 1.66 -13.98 10.03
C SER A 56 0.71 -14.55 8.99
N ASP A 57 -0.21 -15.43 9.39
CA ASP A 57 -1.20 -15.98 8.44
C ASP A 57 -2.01 -14.87 7.74
N ALA A 58 -2.36 -15.08 6.47
CA ALA A 58 -3.04 -14.09 5.65
C ALA A 58 -4.38 -13.62 6.25
N LYS A 59 -5.09 -14.48 6.99
CA LYS A 59 -6.35 -14.10 7.65
C LYS A 59 -6.11 -13.08 8.75
N ALA A 60 -5.06 -13.24 9.54
CA ALA A 60 -4.68 -12.27 10.57
C ALA A 60 -4.24 -10.93 9.95
N VAL A 61 -3.51 -10.97 8.83
CA VAL A 61 -3.16 -9.76 8.07
C VAL A 61 -4.40 -9.06 7.54
N PHE A 62 -5.35 -9.81 6.98
CA PHE A 62 -6.61 -9.26 6.49
C PHE A 62 -7.40 -8.53 7.58
N ARG A 63 -7.59 -9.16 8.76
CA ARG A 63 -8.26 -8.52 9.90
C ARG A 63 -7.56 -7.23 10.34
N PHE A 64 -6.24 -7.24 10.37
CA PHE A 64 -5.46 -6.05 10.68
C PHE A 64 -5.67 -4.93 9.65
N LEU A 65 -5.66 -5.26 8.36
CA LEU A 65 -5.92 -4.27 7.31
C LEU A 65 -7.33 -3.70 7.39
N GLN A 66 -8.33 -4.50 7.75
CA GLN A 66 -9.70 -3.99 7.95
C GLN A 66 -9.74 -2.90 9.02
N VAL A 67 -9.04 -3.11 10.13
CA VAL A 67 -8.96 -2.12 11.22
C VAL A 67 -8.15 -0.90 10.79
N LEU A 68 -6.95 -1.10 10.24
CA LEU A 68 -6.03 -0.01 9.90
C LEU A 68 -6.57 0.87 8.78
N SER A 69 -7.05 0.27 7.68
CA SER A 69 -7.67 1.02 6.58
C SER A 69 -8.92 1.77 7.02
N GLY A 70 -9.78 1.14 7.84
CA GLY A 70 -10.97 1.79 8.40
C GLY A 70 -10.63 2.98 9.31
N MET A 71 -9.57 2.88 10.11
CA MET A 71 -9.07 4.00 10.92
C MET A 71 -8.53 5.13 10.05
N CYS A 72 -7.73 4.82 9.03
CA CYS A 72 -7.22 5.83 8.09
C CYS A 72 -8.37 6.60 7.44
N LYS A 73 -9.39 5.88 6.95
CA LYS A 73 -10.61 6.49 6.38
C LYS A 73 -11.31 7.43 7.36
N ARG A 74 -11.53 7.00 8.61
CA ARG A 74 -12.19 7.83 9.64
C ARG A 74 -11.41 9.10 10.00
N MET A 75 -10.09 9.04 9.86
CA MET A 75 -9.20 10.16 10.17
C MET A 75 -8.84 10.99 8.92
N ASN A 76 -9.59 10.82 7.81
CA ASN A 76 -9.36 11.51 6.55
C ASN A 76 -7.91 11.37 6.02
N ALA A 77 -7.32 10.19 6.21
CA ALA A 77 -5.98 9.87 5.77
C ALA A 77 -5.99 9.03 4.49
N THR A 78 -5.07 9.34 3.57
CA THR A 78 -4.79 8.51 2.40
C THR A 78 -3.82 7.41 2.79
N SER A 79 -4.20 6.15 2.63
CA SER A 79 -3.32 5.01 2.90
C SER A 79 -2.95 4.26 1.62
N MET A 80 -1.70 3.83 1.53
CA MET A 80 -1.16 3.02 0.44
C MET A 80 -0.47 1.79 1.03
N PHE A 81 -0.79 0.61 0.51
CA PHE A 81 -0.24 -0.66 0.96
C PHE A 81 0.45 -1.35 -0.22
N SER A 82 1.75 -1.62 -0.11
CA SER A 82 2.50 -2.34 -1.15
C SER A 82 2.37 -3.86 -0.96
N MET A 83 2.30 -4.60 -2.06
CA MET A 83 2.30 -6.06 -2.05
C MET A 83 3.02 -6.58 -3.29
N THR A 84 3.95 -7.50 -3.09
CA THR A 84 4.68 -8.15 -4.18
C THR A 84 3.82 -9.18 -4.87
N ARG A 85 3.69 -9.07 -6.20
CA ARG A 85 2.94 -10.01 -7.03
C ARG A 85 3.61 -11.39 -7.03
N GLY A 86 2.81 -12.45 -6.97
CA GLY A 86 3.28 -13.84 -7.09
C GLY A 86 3.82 -14.47 -5.80
N MET A 87 3.82 -13.74 -4.67
CA MET A 87 4.23 -14.29 -3.37
C MET A 87 3.09 -14.96 -2.58
N HIS A 88 1.84 -14.70 -2.94
CA HIS A 88 0.65 -15.12 -2.19
C HIS A 88 -0.35 -15.80 -3.11
N GLU A 89 -1.23 -16.61 -2.52
CA GLU A 89 -2.30 -17.28 -3.26
C GLU A 89 -3.26 -16.25 -3.87
N GLU A 90 -3.78 -16.55 -5.08
CA GLU A 90 -4.65 -15.62 -5.81
C GLU A 90 -5.89 -15.25 -4.97
N ILE A 91 -6.44 -16.19 -4.21
CA ILE A 91 -7.60 -15.94 -3.34
C ILE A 91 -7.28 -14.92 -2.23
N GLU A 92 -6.06 -14.95 -1.67
CA GLU A 92 -5.63 -14.02 -0.62
C GLU A 92 -5.42 -12.63 -1.21
N VAL A 93 -4.78 -12.55 -2.38
CA VAL A 93 -4.59 -11.33 -3.15
C VAL A 93 -5.94 -10.69 -3.48
N GLN A 94 -6.89 -11.46 -4.00
CA GLN A 94 -8.23 -10.96 -4.33
C GLN A 94 -8.97 -10.46 -3.08
N THR A 95 -8.85 -11.16 -1.97
CA THR A 95 -9.48 -10.75 -0.70
C THR A 95 -8.94 -9.40 -0.21
N ILE A 96 -7.63 -9.18 -0.30
CA ILE A 96 -7.01 -7.88 0.03
C ILE A 96 -7.47 -6.79 -0.95
N LYS A 97 -7.52 -7.08 -2.26
CA LYS A 97 -7.98 -6.12 -3.28
C LYS A 97 -9.40 -5.61 -2.99
N HIS A 98 -10.32 -6.49 -2.56
CA HIS A 98 -11.70 -6.11 -2.23
C HIS A 98 -11.82 -5.21 -1.00
N LEU A 99 -10.81 -5.18 -0.14
CA LEU A 99 -10.78 -4.31 1.03
C LEU A 99 -10.35 -2.87 0.69
N MET A 100 -9.64 -2.70 -0.43
CA MET A 100 -9.08 -1.42 -0.85
C MET A 100 -10.08 -0.64 -1.73
N ASP A 101 -10.01 0.69 -1.67
CA ASP A 101 -10.82 1.57 -2.55
C ASP A 101 -10.35 1.55 -4.00
N GLY A 102 -9.10 1.16 -4.21
CA GLY A 102 -8.54 0.87 -5.52
C GLY A 102 -7.17 0.23 -5.43
N VAL A 103 -6.74 -0.31 -6.56
CA VAL A 103 -5.56 -1.13 -6.70
C VAL A 103 -4.82 -0.67 -7.93
N ILE A 104 -3.51 -0.42 -7.76
CA ILE A 104 -2.59 -0.18 -8.86
C ILE A 104 -1.74 -1.44 -8.98
N GLU A 105 -1.87 -2.13 -10.11
CA GLU A 105 -1.04 -3.28 -10.42
C GLU A 105 0.05 -2.87 -11.39
N LEU A 106 1.26 -3.35 -11.13
CA LEU A 106 2.40 -3.20 -12.03
C LEU A 106 2.84 -4.60 -12.48
N ARG A 107 3.23 -4.71 -13.74
CA ARG A 107 3.80 -5.93 -14.30
C ARG A 107 4.83 -5.63 -15.36
N GLU A 108 5.69 -6.60 -15.59
CA GLU A 108 6.56 -6.68 -16.75
C GLU A 108 6.01 -7.77 -17.68
N GLU A 109 5.86 -7.44 -18.97
CA GLU A 109 5.43 -8.39 -20.00
C GLU A 109 6.38 -8.29 -21.21
N GLY A 110 7.34 -9.21 -21.28
CA GLY A 110 8.45 -9.13 -22.23
C GLY A 110 9.37 -7.96 -21.87
N ALA A 111 9.63 -7.07 -22.83
CA ALA A 111 10.43 -5.86 -22.61
C ALA A 111 9.60 -4.61 -22.25
N ARG A 112 8.33 -4.80 -21.85
CA ARG A 112 7.41 -3.69 -21.57
C ARG A 112 7.02 -3.67 -20.09
N PHE A 113 7.06 -2.49 -19.51
CA PHE A 113 6.46 -2.24 -18.21
C PHE A 113 5.02 -1.77 -18.40
N GLN A 114 4.11 -2.38 -17.65
CA GLN A 114 2.69 -2.09 -17.76
C GLN A 114 2.07 -1.89 -16.39
N LEU A 115 1.12 -0.97 -16.32
CA LEU A 115 0.33 -0.77 -15.13
C LEU A 115 -1.16 -0.78 -15.44
N ARG A 116 -1.94 -1.17 -14.45
CA ARG A 116 -3.40 -1.15 -14.50
C ARG A 116 -3.93 -0.59 -13.20
N VAL A 117 -4.98 0.23 -13.31
CA VAL A 117 -5.71 0.74 -12.15
C VAL A 117 -7.09 0.09 -12.12
N GLN A 118 -7.46 -0.43 -10.96
CA GLN A 118 -8.78 -0.99 -10.68
C GLN A 118 -9.39 -0.25 -9.49
N GLY A 119 -10.56 0.38 -9.66
CA GLY A 119 -11.12 1.25 -8.62
C GLY A 119 -10.48 2.64 -8.61
N CYS A 120 -10.45 3.32 -7.46
CA CYS A 120 -10.01 4.73 -7.32
C CYS A 120 -10.90 5.75 -8.05
N GLY A 121 -12.18 5.85 -7.70
CA GLY A 121 -13.08 6.88 -8.25
C GLY A 121 -13.50 6.60 -9.69
N GLU A 122 -13.50 7.63 -10.56
CA GLU A 122 -13.97 7.56 -11.96
C GLU A 122 -12.95 6.96 -12.94
N VAL A 123 -12.18 5.94 -12.56
CA VAL A 123 -11.22 5.32 -13.50
C VAL A 123 -11.98 4.55 -14.58
N ILE A 124 -11.89 5.03 -15.83
CA ILE A 124 -12.63 4.51 -16.98
C ILE A 124 -11.96 3.28 -17.59
N SER A 125 -10.62 3.25 -17.61
CA SER A 125 -9.86 2.14 -18.22
C SER A 125 -9.44 1.09 -17.18
N ARG A 126 -9.85 -0.16 -17.40
CA ARG A 126 -9.37 -1.34 -16.66
C ARG A 126 -8.31 -2.12 -17.45
N HIS A 127 -7.74 -1.52 -18.49
CA HIS A 127 -6.73 -2.16 -19.34
C HIS A 127 -5.33 -1.94 -18.80
N TRP A 128 -4.41 -2.82 -19.19
CA TRP A 128 -2.98 -2.62 -19.00
C TRP A 128 -2.49 -1.50 -19.92
N ILE A 129 -1.76 -0.55 -19.36
CA ILE A 129 -1.21 0.61 -20.06
C ILE A 129 0.30 0.55 -19.90
N ASP A 130 1.02 0.69 -21.01
CA ASP A 130 2.47 0.72 -21.01
C ASP A 130 2.97 1.99 -20.29
N TYR A 131 4.05 1.87 -19.53
CA TYR A 131 4.75 2.99 -18.94
C TYR A 131 6.26 2.88 -19.15
N LEU A 132 6.92 4.03 -19.12
CA LEU A 132 8.37 4.15 -19.15
C LEU A 132 8.86 4.67 -17.80
N LEU A 133 10.01 4.18 -17.38
CA LEU A 133 10.75 4.70 -16.25
C LEU A 133 11.89 5.55 -16.80
N GLU A 134 11.82 6.86 -16.56
CA GLU A 134 12.84 7.83 -16.95
C GLU A 134 13.41 8.44 -15.67
N GLU A 135 14.59 7.98 -15.24
CA GLU A 135 15.23 8.39 -13.98
C GLU A 135 14.31 8.25 -12.76
N ASP A 136 13.69 9.35 -12.32
CA ASP A 136 12.77 9.45 -11.18
C ASP A 136 11.30 9.66 -11.59
N GLU A 137 10.98 9.59 -12.88
CA GLU A 137 9.63 9.80 -13.42
C GLU A 137 9.04 8.52 -14.03
N ILE A 138 7.75 8.30 -13.74
CA ILE A 138 6.93 7.28 -14.41
C ILE A 138 6.10 7.96 -15.50
N ARG A 139 6.45 7.73 -16.76
CA ARG A 139 5.73 8.28 -17.90
C ARG A 139 4.75 7.27 -18.48
N LEU A 140 3.47 7.60 -18.43
CA LEU A 140 2.40 6.79 -19.00
C LEU A 140 2.31 7.04 -20.51
N THR A 141 2.37 5.99 -21.33
CA THR A 141 2.34 6.13 -22.79
C THR A 141 0.94 5.92 -23.38
N GLY A 142 -0.08 5.66 -22.55
CA GLY A 142 -1.49 5.52 -22.94
C GLY A 142 -2.46 6.39 -22.11
N ALA A 143 -3.75 6.36 -22.46
CA ALA A 143 -4.79 7.22 -21.89
C ALA A 143 -5.65 6.52 -20.81
N PHE A 144 -5.95 7.23 -19.71
CA PHE A 144 -6.85 6.79 -18.62
C PHE A 144 -8.32 7.23 -18.78
N ARG A 145 -8.59 8.27 -19.58
CA ARG A 145 -9.94 8.77 -19.88
C ARG A 145 -10.16 8.79 -21.40
N MET A 146 -11.14 8.04 -21.89
CA MET A 146 -11.77 8.31 -23.19
C MET A 146 -12.90 9.31 -22.95
N GLY A 147 -12.56 10.59 -23.01
CA GLY A 147 -13.51 11.70 -23.02
C GLY A 147 -12.85 12.84 -23.78
N ARG A 148 -13.43 13.23 -24.91
CA ARG A 148 -12.98 14.39 -25.69
C ARG A 148 -12.87 15.59 -24.74
N VAL A 149 -11.73 16.27 -24.77
CA VAL A 149 -11.71 17.71 -24.46
C VAL A 149 -12.39 18.36 -25.65
N ALA A 150 -13.66 18.75 -25.46
CA ALA A 150 -14.32 19.76 -26.27
C ALA A 150 -14.15 21.11 -25.56
#